data_AF-A0AA95K4N8-F1
#
_entry.id   AF-A0AA95K4N8-F1
#
_cell.length_a   1.000
_cell.length_b   1.000
_cell.length_c   1.000
_cell.angle_alpha   90.00
_cell.angle_beta   90.00
_cell.angle_gamma   90.00
#
_symmetry.space_group_name_H-M   'P 1'
#
loop_
_entity.id
_entity.type
_entity.pdbx_description
1 polymer ?
#
loop_
_entity_poly.entity_id
_entity_poly.type
_entity_poly.pdbx_seq_one_letter_code
_entity_poly.pdbx_strand_id
1 'polypeptide(L)'
;MVVENDFDVILEDAVATLKGHLVDSTEFSRFEEVFSKSNEINFSQLNSISWLGVQRLYDILLKIENPIKLSNIPPHVYRILLLLPNFGRKIGIKSFQIEFFGLDDRILKQDITLEKLSDLGKKQGRFAKIQTGQMISGSLHHLCRPYFQDYLLPKKNYVSKWCIENEDFCTFLYEYVCFTKLVLEICSLAQDSTSILIEESLQNICAKISCLEFSVKNILPNFSEFKSRYLMSLMPHIHEISKTVVSAINLSSGTFESVVQTFEALFMRDTASSHDIFDQFENFMNFTEQLDPIAKSLEDVGVELGTHVLRFGDIGNLHQAFTTFNGNDLGEKIIISLRRKLKYDQYINLTWFDTYQEIKSDFKYIDSELSKCIVALQGFDLVRQVFEHRIAEIKIFRENLNLVKNKQLPWEKLKEKITSQIVDRLVTDQEKYSFSFFFPDSTLSKKKSNINNGSPLFF
;
A
#
# COMPACT_ATOMS: atom_id res chain seq x y z
N MET A 1 -6.95 -25.93 8.10
CA MET A 1 -6.26 -24.91 8.90
C MET A 1 -6.39 -23.68 8.05
N VAL A 2 -7.24 -22.75 8.49
CA VAL A 2 -7.31 -21.43 7.85
C VAL A 2 -5.94 -20.80 8.07
N VAL A 3 -5.35 -20.19 7.04
CA VAL A 3 -4.14 -19.40 7.23
C VAL A 3 -4.60 -18.12 7.94
N GLU A 4 -4.32 -18.03 9.25
CA GLU A 4 -4.57 -16.80 10.00
C GLU A 4 -3.45 -15.81 9.70
N ASN A 5 -3.84 -14.55 9.48
CA ASN A 5 -2.92 -13.42 9.45
C ASN A 5 -2.08 -13.43 10.74
N ASP A 6 -0.76 -13.40 10.59
CA ASP A 6 0.22 -13.53 11.68
C ASP A 6 0.37 -12.25 12.53
N PHE A 7 -0.47 -11.24 12.27
CA PHE A 7 -0.49 -9.99 13.02
C PHE A 7 -0.89 -10.18 14.49
N ASP A 8 -0.03 -9.75 15.40
CA ASP A 8 -0.24 -9.81 16.84
C ASP A 8 0.19 -8.52 17.55
N VAL A 9 -0.31 -8.31 18.75
CA VAL A 9 -0.01 -7.14 19.59
C VAL A 9 0.35 -7.59 21.00
N ILE A 10 1.57 -7.28 21.43
CA ILE A 10 2.09 -7.65 22.74
C ILE A 10 2.12 -6.40 23.63
N LEU A 11 1.47 -6.46 24.80
CA LEU A 11 1.44 -5.37 25.79
C LEU A 11 2.44 -5.62 26.91
N GLU A 12 3.42 -4.74 27.05
CA GLU A 12 4.40 -4.74 28.15
C GLU A 12 4.57 -3.31 28.68
N ASP A 13 4.42 -3.11 29.99
CA ASP A 13 4.60 -1.79 30.65
C ASP A 13 3.88 -0.61 29.97
N ALA A 14 2.62 -0.84 29.55
CA ALA A 14 1.78 0.11 28.80
C ALA A 14 2.26 0.43 27.36
N VAL A 15 3.24 -0.30 26.84
CA VAL A 15 3.68 -0.26 25.44
C VAL A 15 3.07 -1.43 24.67
N ALA A 16 2.24 -1.16 23.67
CA ALA A 16 1.77 -2.16 22.73
C ALA A 16 2.72 -2.25 21.54
N THR A 17 3.41 -3.39 21.39
CA THR A 17 4.31 -3.66 20.28
C THR A 17 3.58 -4.45 19.20
N LEU A 18 3.54 -3.88 17.99
CA LEU A 18 2.93 -4.50 16.82
C LEU A 18 3.91 -5.49 16.19
N LYS A 19 3.43 -6.71 15.88
CA LYS A 19 4.24 -7.81 15.35
C LYS A 19 3.57 -8.46 14.14
N GLY A 20 4.36 -8.90 13.17
CA GLY A 20 3.85 -9.63 11.99
C GLY A 20 3.51 -8.70 10.81
N HIS A 21 2.49 -9.07 10.03
CA HIS A 21 2.10 -8.39 8.79
C HIS A 21 0.81 -7.57 8.99
N LEU A 22 0.90 -6.24 8.91
CA LEU A 22 -0.26 -5.37 9.02
C LEU A 22 -0.95 -5.21 7.66
N VAL A 23 -1.88 -6.09 7.33
CA VAL A 23 -2.55 -6.13 6.01
C VAL A 23 -4.01 -5.66 6.06
N ASP A 24 -4.63 -5.57 4.89
CA ASP A 24 -6.01 -5.06 4.71
C ASP A 24 -7.05 -5.90 5.47
N SER A 25 -6.78 -7.19 5.64
CA SER A 25 -7.62 -8.17 6.34
C SER A 25 -7.39 -8.21 7.86
N THR A 26 -6.44 -7.45 8.41
CA THR A 26 -6.12 -7.48 9.86
C THR A 26 -7.38 -7.18 10.69
N GLU A 27 -7.68 -8.07 11.64
CA GLU A 27 -8.78 -7.90 12.58
C GLU A 27 -8.29 -7.24 13.87
N PHE A 28 -8.74 -6.02 14.13
CA PHE A 28 -8.31 -5.24 15.29
C PHE A 28 -9.25 -5.32 16.50
N SER A 29 -10.46 -5.85 16.34
CA SER A 29 -11.48 -5.98 17.40
C SER A 29 -10.89 -6.64 18.66
N ARG A 30 -10.07 -7.68 18.45
CA ARG A 30 -9.38 -8.43 19.51
C ARG A 30 -8.29 -7.66 20.25
N PHE A 31 -7.83 -6.52 19.72
CA PHE A 31 -6.74 -5.72 20.28
C PHE A 31 -7.21 -4.36 20.84
N GLU A 32 -8.49 -4.01 20.73
CA GLU A 32 -9.01 -2.71 21.20
C GLU A 32 -8.76 -2.48 22.69
N GLU A 33 -8.93 -3.51 23.52
CA GLU A 33 -8.66 -3.43 24.96
C GLU A 33 -7.16 -3.23 25.24
N VAL A 34 -6.30 -3.87 24.45
CA VAL A 34 -4.84 -3.72 24.55
C VAL A 34 -4.46 -2.27 24.24
N PHE A 35 -4.89 -1.75 23.09
CA PHE A 35 -4.59 -0.37 22.69
C PHE A 35 -5.13 0.66 23.69
N SER A 36 -6.31 0.41 24.28
CA SER A 36 -6.90 1.31 25.28
C SER A 36 -6.09 1.41 26.58
N LYS A 37 -5.35 0.35 26.92
CA LYS A 37 -4.45 0.31 28.09
C LYS A 37 -3.05 0.84 27.78
N SER A 38 -2.73 1.08 26.51
CA SER A 38 -1.42 1.55 26.09
C SER A 38 -1.29 3.07 26.14
N ASN A 39 -0.10 3.54 26.50
CA ASN A 39 0.31 4.93 26.29
C ASN A 39 1.22 5.09 25.06
N GLU A 40 1.71 3.96 24.52
CA GLU A 40 2.66 3.91 23.41
C GLU A 40 2.35 2.74 22.48
N ILE A 41 2.41 2.98 21.17
CA ILE A 41 2.31 1.95 20.11
C ILE A 41 3.67 1.90 19.40
N ASN A 42 4.34 0.75 19.50
CA ASN A 42 5.66 0.51 18.95
C ASN A 42 5.59 -0.31 17.65
N PHE A 43 6.19 0.20 16.57
CA PHE A 43 6.17 -0.41 15.23
C PHE A 43 7.39 -1.30 14.95
N SER A 44 8.29 -1.51 15.91
CA SER A 44 9.62 -2.10 15.67
C SER A 44 9.64 -3.58 15.26
N GLN A 45 8.53 -4.32 15.38
CA GLN A 45 8.46 -5.75 15.03
C GLN A 45 7.50 -6.04 13.87
N LEU A 46 7.11 -5.03 13.10
CA LEU A 46 6.36 -5.22 11.87
C LEU A 46 7.27 -5.73 10.75
N ASN A 47 6.83 -6.79 10.08
CA ASN A 47 7.53 -7.38 8.94
C ASN A 47 7.11 -6.72 7.62
N SER A 48 5.81 -6.43 7.50
CA SER A 48 5.23 -5.74 6.34
C SER A 48 3.99 -4.95 6.75
N ILE A 49 3.59 -4.01 5.90
CA ILE A 49 2.39 -3.21 6.10
C ILE A 49 1.65 -3.01 4.77
N SER A 50 0.35 -2.78 4.84
CA SER A 50 -0.46 -2.26 3.75
C SER A 50 -0.98 -0.84 4.08
N TRP A 51 -1.35 -0.10 3.04
CA TRP A 51 -1.96 1.22 3.20
C TRP A 51 -3.21 1.16 4.09
N LEU A 52 -4.14 0.26 3.78
CA LEU A 52 -5.41 0.20 4.50
C LEU A 52 -5.22 -0.35 5.92
N GLY A 53 -4.25 -1.25 6.13
CA GLY A 53 -3.85 -1.72 7.44
C GLY A 53 -3.41 -0.56 8.35
N VAL A 54 -2.54 0.32 7.85
CA VAL A 54 -2.13 1.53 8.59
C VAL A 54 -3.29 2.49 8.81
N GLN A 55 -4.11 2.74 7.80
CA GLN A 55 -5.26 3.63 7.92
C GLN A 55 -6.25 3.14 8.98
N ARG A 56 -6.63 1.85 8.93
CA ARG A 56 -7.55 1.24 9.90
C ARG A 56 -6.98 1.24 11.31
N LEU A 57 -5.68 0.92 11.46
CA LEU A 57 -5.00 1.05 12.74
C LEU A 57 -5.08 2.50 13.25
N TYR A 58 -4.75 3.47 12.41
CA TYR A 58 -4.79 4.89 12.77
C TYR A 58 -6.19 5.35 13.18
N ASP A 59 -7.23 4.94 12.46
CA ASP A 59 -8.64 5.24 12.78
C ASP A 59 -9.07 4.67 14.13
N ILE A 60 -8.57 3.48 14.51
CA ILE A 60 -8.82 2.88 15.82
C ILE A 60 -8.11 3.67 16.90
N LEU A 61 -6.83 3.98 16.70
CA LEU A 61 -6.04 4.78 17.65
C LEU A 61 -6.66 6.17 17.87
N LEU A 62 -7.27 6.77 16.85
CA LEU A 62 -7.97 8.04 16.96
C LEU A 62 -9.24 7.96 17.83
N LYS A 63 -9.84 6.79 18.01
CA LYS A 63 -11.03 6.60 18.86
C LYS A 63 -10.68 6.44 20.33
N ILE A 64 -9.43 6.11 20.65
CA ILE A 64 -8.99 5.91 22.04
C ILE A 64 -8.96 7.26 22.77
N GLU A 65 -9.45 7.28 24.01
CA GLU A 65 -9.52 8.49 24.83
C GLU A 65 -8.14 8.87 25.41
N ASN A 66 -7.34 7.86 25.77
CA ASN A 66 -6.02 8.06 26.35
C ASN A 66 -5.03 8.65 25.32
N PRO A 67 -4.16 9.60 25.74
CA PRO A 67 -3.09 10.08 24.87
C PRO A 67 -2.13 8.96 24.51
N ILE A 68 -2.03 8.66 23.21
CA ILE A 68 -1.13 7.64 22.67
C ILE A 68 0.02 8.30 21.93
N LYS A 69 1.22 7.73 22.08
CA LYS A 69 2.40 8.07 21.27
C LYS A 69 2.81 6.92 20.37
N LEU A 70 3.19 7.22 19.14
CA LEU A 70 3.75 6.23 18.21
C LEU A 70 5.29 6.25 18.30
N SER A 71 5.92 5.08 18.35
CA SER A 71 7.39 4.94 18.42
C SER A 71 7.94 3.95 17.42
N ASN A 72 9.21 4.17 17.06
CA ASN A 72 9.98 3.37 16.11
C ASN A 72 9.26 3.17 14.77
N ILE A 73 8.54 4.21 14.31
CA ILE A 73 7.78 4.16 13.06
C ILE A 73 8.78 4.02 11.90
N PRO A 74 8.70 2.97 11.06
CA PRO A 74 9.55 2.83 9.89
C PRO A 74 9.29 3.94 8.86
N PRO A 75 10.26 4.26 7.98
CA PRO A 75 10.14 5.41 7.07
C PRO A 75 8.91 5.34 6.16
N HIS A 76 8.62 4.17 5.57
CA HIS A 76 7.47 3.96 4.68
C HIS A 76 6.12 4.10 5.42
N VAL A 77 6.02 3.58 6.65
CA VAL A 77 4.82 3.76 7.50
C VAL A 77 4.62 5.23 7.83
N TYR A 78 5.70 5.94 8.17
CA TYR A 78 5.66 7.35 8.50
C TYR A 78 5.19 8.21 7.31
N ARG A 79 5.65 7.90 6.09
CA ARG A 79 5.20 8.53 4.84
C ARG A 79 3.69 8.38 4.63
N ILE A 80 3.13 7.19 4.89
CA ILE A 80 1.68 6.96 4.82
C ILE A 80 0.94 7.78 5.87
N LEU A 81 1.39 7.72 7.12
CA LEU A 81 0.75 8.44 8.23
C LEU A 81 0.72 9.96 7.99
N LEU A 82 1.78 10.53 7.39
CA LEU A 82 1.84 11.95 7.01
C LEU A 82 0.75 12.39 6.02
N LEU A 83 0.24 11.47 5.20
CA LEU A 83 -0.84 11.72 4.26
C LEU A 83 -2.22 11.67 4.92
N LEU A 84 -2.35 10.97 6.05
CA LEU A 84 -3.65 10.77 6.68
C LEU A 84 -4.19 12.07 7.30
N PRO A 85 -5.50 12.33 7.18
CA PRO A 85 -6.12 13.50 7.81
C PRO A 85 -5.87 13.53 9.32
N ASN A 86 -5.64 14.74 9.85
CA ASN A 86 -5.43 14.99 11.28
C ASN A 86 -4.18 14.33 11.90
N PHE A 87 -3.26 13.79 11.09
CA PHE A 87 -1.99 13.28 11.60
C PHE A 87 -1.22 14.32 12.41
N GLY A 88 -0.69 13.90 13.56
CA GLY A 88 0.01 14.75 14.52
C GLY A 88 -0.87 15.70 15.35
N ARG A 89 -2.22 15.59 15.28
CA ARG A 89 -3.13 16.40 16.13
C ARG A 89 -3.50 15.74 17.45
N LYS A 90 -4.01 14.50 17.41
CA LYS A 90 -4.48 13.75 18.60
C LYS A 90 -3.46 12.71 19.06
N ILE A 91 -2.84 12.03 18.10
CA ILE A 91 -1.84 10.99 18.36
C ILE A 91 -0.46 11.64 18.31
N GLY A 92 0.30 11.48 19.40
CA GLY A 92 1.66 11.99 19.50
C GLY A 92 2.67 11.10 18.77
N ILE A 93 3.82 11.67 18.42
CA ILE A 93 4.93 10.92 17.82
C ILE A 93 6.12 11.00 18.77
N LYS A 94 6.56 9.85 19.27
CA LYS A 94 7.74 9.74 20.13
C LYS A 94 9.01 9.62 19.29
N SER A 95 9.02 8.72 18.32
CA SER A 95 10.16 8.51 17.43
C SER A 95 9.73 7.89 16.10
N PHE A 96 10.48 8.20 15.05
CA PHE A 96 10.38 7.56 13.75
C PHE A 96 11.76 7.50 13.09
N GLN A 97 11.92 6.58 12.16
CA GLN A 97 13.15 6.40 11.42
C GLN A 97 13.21 7.36 10.24
N ILE A 98 14.31 8.09 10.13
CA ILE A 98 14.65 8.85 8.93
C ILE A 98 15.80 8.19 8.19
N GLU A 99 15.87 8.49 6.90
CA GLU A 99 16.92 8.04 6.00
C GLU A 99 17.90 9.18 5.77
N PHE A 100 19.20 8.87 5.73
CA PHE A 100 20.26 9.83 5.46
C PHE A 100 21.38 9.20 4.63
N PHE A 101 22.16 10.05 3.96
CA PHE A 101 23.22 9.63 3.06
C PHE A 101 24.47 9.21 3.83
N GLY A 102 24.86 7.94 3.68
CA GLY A 102 26.17 7.41 4.02
C GLY A 102 27.28 8.14 3.27
N LEU A 103 28.50 8.10 3.81
CA LEU A 103 29.69 8.60 3.10
C LEU A 103 30.07 7.72 1.89
N ASP A 104 29.45 6.54 1.79
CA ASP A 104 29.64 5.50 0.79
C ASP A 104 28.40 5.32 -0.11
N ASP A 105 27.57 6.37 -0.25
CA ASP A 105 26.31 6.38 -1.00
C ASP A 105 25.27 5.35 -0.53
N ARG A 106 25.44 4.75 0.66
CA ARG A 106 24.42 3.89 1.27
C ARG A 106 23.38 4.70 2.00
N ILE A 107 22.13 4.25 1.97
CA ILE A 107 21.06 4.81 2.80
C ILE A 107 21.19 4.23 4.21
N LEU A 108 21.40 5.10 5.19
CA LEU A 108 21.43 4.76 6.61
C LEU A 108 20.12 5.20 7.27
N LYS A 109 19.70 4.47 8.31
CA LYS A 109 18.47 4.74 9.06
C LYS A 109 18.81 5.11 10.50
N GLN A 110 18.16 6.13 11.03
CA GLN A 110 18.32 6.56 12.42
C GLN A 110 16.97 7.00 13.00
N ASP A 111 16.73 6.60 14.25
CA ASP A 111 15.59 7.10 15.02
C ASP A 111 15.78 8.57 15.39
N ILE A 112 14.75 9.36 15.15
CA ILE A 112 14.72 10.79 15.45
C ILE A 112 13.35 11.20 15.98
N THR A 113 13.31 12.33 16.69
CA THR A 113 12.06 12.96 17.13
C THR A 113 11.71 14.13 16.20
N LEU A 114 10.41 14.47 16.17
CA LEU A 114 9.93 15.61 15.40
C LEU A 114 10.55 16.94 15.85
N GLU A 115 10.78 17.12 17.15
CA GLU A 115 11.38 18.35 17.69
C GLU A 115 12.80 18.55 17.17
N LYS A 116 13.61 17.47 17.17
CA LYS A 116 14.98 17.52 16.68
C LYS A 116 15.04 17.87 15.19
N LEU A 117 14.15 17.30 14.38
CA LEU A 117 14.06 17.66 12.96
C LEU A 117 13.54 19.08 12.74
N SER A 118 12.55 19.52 13.53
CA SER A 118 12.03 20.89 13.48
C SER A 118 13.14 21.90 13.77
N ASP A 119 13.96 21.65 14.78
CA ASP A 119 15.10 22.50 15.13
C ASP A 119 16.17 22.54 14.03
N LEU A 120 16.42 21.41 13.36
CA LEU A 120 17.29 21.38 12.17
C LEU A 120 16.69 22.22 11.03
N GLY A 121 15.39 22.11 10.77
CA GLY A 121 14.70 22.88 9.73
C GLY A 121 14.71 24.38 9.99
N LYS A 122 14.55 24.80 11.24
CA LYS A 122 14.65 26.21 11.64
C LYS A 122 16.06 26.77 11.43
N LYS A 123 17.10 25.95 11.63
CA LYS A 123 18.51 26.38 11.55
C LYS A 123 19.07 26.33 10.14
N GLN A 124 18.78 25.27 9.38
CA GLN A 124 19.42 24.97 8.11
C GLN A 124 18.50 25.20 6.90
N GLY A 125 17.19 25.16 7.09
CA GLY A 125 16.20 25.25 6.02
C GLY A 125 15.63 23.88 5.62
N ARG A 126 15.06 23.83 4.41
CA ARG A 126 14.34 22.68 3.85
C ARG A 126 15.20 21.41 3.72
N PHE A 127 16.42 21.57 3.24
CA PHE A 127 17.37 20.48 3.07
C PHE A 127 18.43 20.56 4.17
N ALA A 128 18.44 19.59 5.08
CA ALA A 128 19.28 19.67 6.28
C ALA A 128 20.28 18.51 6.36
N LYS A 129 21.37 18.78 7.08
CA LYS A 129 22.40 17.79 7.45
C LYS A 129 22.32 17.48 8.93
N ILE A 130 22.53 16.21 9.29
CA ILE A 130 22.73 15.80 10.68
C ILE A 130 24.12 16.24 11.17
N GLN A 131 24.38 16.12 12.47
CA GLN A 131 25.62 16.61 13.11
C GLN A 131 26.91 16.02 12.50
N THR A 132 26.84 14.80 11.96
CA THR A 132 27.95 14.13 11.27
C THR A 132 28.21 14.67 9.86
N GLY A 133 27.45 15.68 9.40
CA GLY A 133 27.57 16.29 8.08
C GLY A 133 26.81 15.57 6.96
N GLN A 134 26.21 14.42 7.26
CA GLN A 134 25.40 13.63 6.33
C GLN A 134 24.06 14.31 6.06
N MET A 135 23.61 14.28 4.81
CA MET A 135 22.35 14.91 4.41
C MET A 135 21.16 14.00 4.76
N ILE A 136 20.06 14.60 5.19
CA ILE A 136 18.79 13.89 5.40
C ILE A 136 18.15 13.68 4.02
N SER A 137 17.69 12.46 3.75
CA SER A 137 16.91 12.16 2.55
C SER A 137 15.51 12.73 2.72
N GLY A 138 15.08 13.58 1.79
CA GLY A 138 13.79 14.23 1.86
C GLY A 138 13.83 15.62 2.49
N SER A 139 12.93 16.45 2.00
CA SER A 139 12.69 17.79 2.51
C SER A 139 12.06 17.76 3.91
N LEU A 140 12.61 18.58 4.83
CA LEU A 140 12.05 18.76 6.17
C LEU A 140 10.65 19.37 6.18
N HIS A 141 10.26 20.08 5.12
CA HIS A 141 8.87 20.52 4.95
C HIS A 141 7.90 19.32 4.89
N HIS A 142 8.30 18.22 4.25
CA HIS A 142 7.49 17.01 4.14
C HIS A 142 7.59 16.17 5.41
N LEU A 143 8.82 15.92 5.87
CA LEU A 143 9.08 15.05 7.03
C LEU A 143 8.53 15.60 8.35
N CYS A 144 8.34 16.92 8.46
CA CYS A 144 7.87 17.59 9.68
C CYS A 144 6.61 18.42 9.47
N ARG A 145 5.77 18.07 8.49
CA ARG A 145 4.56 18.82 8.16
C ARG A 145 3.64 19.13 9.36
N PRO A 146 3.45 18.25 10.36
CA PRO A 146 2.65 18.59 11.55
C PRO A 146 3.16 19.81 12.33
N TYR A 147 4.47 20.07 12.31
CA TYR A 147 5.12 21.24 12.92
C TYR A 147 5.24 22.43 11.96
N PHE A 148 5.36 22.17 10.67
CA PHE A 148 5.48 23.17 9.61
C PHE A 148 4.16 23.33 8.83
N GLN A 149 3.10 23.73 9.55
CA GLN A 149 1.79 24.00 8.93
C GLN A 149 1.83 25.23 8.00
N ASP A 150 2.78 26.13 8.22
CA ASP A 150 3.11 27.22 7.30
C ASP A 150 4.03 26.70 6.18
N TYR A 151 3.57 26.77 4.93
CA TYR A 151 4.31 26.34 3.74
C TYR A 151 5.58 27.16 3.48
N LEU A 152 5.72 28.32 4.11
CA LEU A 152 6.96 29.12 4.06
C LEU A 152 8.05 28.57 4.99
N LEU A 153 7.72 27.58 5.83
CA LEU A 153 8.63 26.95 6.78
C LEU A 153 8.82 25.46 6.48
N PRO A 154 10.04 24.92 6.73
CA PRO A 154 11.28 25.65 6.88
C PRO A 154 11.64 26.43 5.61
N LYS A 155 12.41 27.52 5.75
CA LYS A 155 12.82 28.34 4.60
C LYS A 155 13.53 27.48 3.57
N LYS A 156 13.23 27.75 2.29
CA LYS A 156 13.99 27.15 1.19
C LYS A 156 15.44 27.64 1.28
N ASN A 157 16.38 26.74 1.05
CA ASN A 157 17.81 26.95 1.27
C ASN A 157 18.64 26.54 0.04
N TYR A 158 18.12 26.85 -1.14
CA TYR A 158 18.85 26.68 -2.40
C TYR A 158 20.16 27.47 -2.37
N VAL A 159 21.24 26.85 -2.85
CA VAL A 159 22.58 27.44 -2.78
C VAL A 159 22.96 28.14 -4.09
N SER A 160 22.59 27.57 -5.25
CA SER A 160 22.97 28.16 -6.53
C SER A 160 22.14 29.38 -6.88
N LYS A 161 22.78 30.37 -7.52
CA LYS A 161 22.13 31.62 -7.95
C LYS A 161 20.91 31.35 -8.85
N TRP A 162 21.03 30.41 -9.78
CA TRP A 162 19.95 30.09 -10.71
C TRP A 162 18.74 29.49 -9.99
N CYS A 163 18.95 28.57 -9.04
CA CYS A 163 17.86 27.97 -8.25
C CYS A 163 17.16 28.99 -7.35
N ILE A 164 17.90 29.97 -6.82
CA ILE A 164 17.31 31.08 -6.04
C ILE A 164 16.45 31.98 -6.94
N GLU A 165 16.92 32.32 -8.15
CA GLU A 165 16.15 33.15 -9.10
C GLU A 165 14.91 32.43 -9.68
N ASN A 166 14.90 31.09 -9.68
CA ASN A 166 13.84 30.25 -10.23
C ASN A 166 13.20 29.35 -9.16
N GLU A 167 13.12 29.86 -7.93
CA GLU A 167 12.77 29.11 -6.73
C GLU A 167 11.46 28.31 -6.88
N ASP A 168 10.42 28.92 -7.43
CA ASP A 168 9.10 28.30 -7.56
C ASP A 168 9.05 27.20 -8.61
N PHE A 169 9.81 27.35 -9.70
CA PHE A 169 9.95 26.31 -10.72
C PHE A 169 10.69 25.10 -10.16
N CYS A 170 11.84 25.32 -9.49
CA CYS A 170 12.59 24.25 -8.82
C CYS A 170 11.75 23.54 -7.77
N THR A 171 10.98 24.30 -6.98
CA THR A 171 10.06 23.76 -5.99
C THR A 171 9.03 22.87 -6.67
N PHE A 172 8.37 23.35 -7.73
CA PHE A 172 7.34 22.59 -8.45
C PHE A 172 7.87 21.26 -9.02
N LEU A 173 9.04 21.27 -9.67
CA LEU A 173 9.65 20.04 -10.18
C LEU A 173 9.94 19.06 -9.04
N TYR A 174 10.51 19.54 -7.93
CA TYR A 174 10.80 18.71 -6.76
C TYR A 174 9.53 18.10 -6.16
N GLU A 175 8.48 18.91 -5.92
CA GLU A 175 7.20 18.41 -5.41
C GLU A 175 6.61 17.33 -6.32
N TYR A 176 6.68 17.53 -7.64
CA TYR A 176 6.15 16.58 -8.62
C TYR A 176 6.90 15.25 -8.65
N VAL A 177 8.23 15.29 -8.57
CA VAL A 177 9.05 14.08 -8.49
C VAL A 177 8.78 13.35 -7.17
N CYS A 178 8.71 14.07 -6.04
CA CYS A 178 8.36 13.48 -4.74
C CYS A 178 6.94 12.89 -4.73
N PHE A 179 5.97 13.57 -5.33
CA PHE A 179 4.61 13.08 -5.51
C PHE A 179 4.58 11.77 -6.31
N THR A 180 5.25 11.75 -7.47
CA THR A 180 5.32 10.56 -8.32
C THR A 180 5.98 9.39 -7.58
N LYS A 181 7.11 9.64 -6.91
CA LYS A 181 7.80 8.64 -6.09
C LYS A 181 6.86 8.05 -5.02
N LEU A 182 6.18 8.89 -4.25
CA LEU A 182 5.31 8.42 -3.16
C LEU A 182 4.12 7.61 -3.70
N VAL A 183 3.51 8.06 -4.80
CA VAL A 183 2.42 7.34 -5.46
C VAL A 183 2.88 5.95 -5.92
N LEU A 184 4.08 5.84 -6.49
CA LEU A 184 4.63 4.55 -6.92
C LEU A 184 5.00 3.63 -5.75
N GLU A 185 5.52 4.19 -4.65
CA GLU A 185 5.74 3.44 -3.41
C GLU A 185 4.43 2.86 -2.87
N ILE A 186 3.37 3.66 -2.86
CA ILE A 186 2.03 3.20 -2.46
C ILE A 186 1.50 2.12 -3.41
N CYS A 187 1.70 2.26 -4.73
CA CYS A 187 1.33 1.23 -5.69
C CYS A 187 2.05 -0.09 -5.41
N SER A 188 3.33 -0.04 -5.04
CA SER A 188 4.10 -1.23 -4.66
C SER A 188 3.49 -1.93 -3.44
N LEU A 189 3.22 -1.18 -2.38
CA LEU A 189 2.59 -1.70 -1.16
C LEU A 189 1.18 -2.26 -1.42
N ALA A 190 0.40 -1.61 -2.28
CA ALA A 190 -0.93 -2.08 -2.67
C ALA A 190 -0.84 -3.40 -3.44
N GLN A 191 0.15 -3.52 -4.32
CA GLN A 191 0.37 -4.74 -5.12
C GLN A 191 0.86 -5.91 -4.26
N ASP A 192 1.73 -5.65 -3.29
CA ASP A 192 2.16 -6.63 -2.28
C ASP A 192 0.96 -7.16 -1.47
N SER A 193 0.14 -6.25 -0.92
CA SER A 193 -1.06 -6.59 -0.15
C SER A 193 -2.05 -7.42 -0.99
N THR A 194 -2.30 -7.00 -2.23
CA THR A 194 -3.20 -7.68 -3.17
C THR A 194 -2.73 -9.11 -3.45
N SER A 195 -1.42 -9.28 -3.67
CA SER A 195 -0.82 -10.59 -3.96
C SER A 195 -0.97 -11.54 -2.78
N ILE A 196 -0.63 -11.07 -1.57
CA ILE A 196 -0.77 -11.85 -0.33
C ILE A 196 -2.22 -12.26 -0.10
N LEU A 197 -3.16 -11.31 -0.23
CA LEU A 197 -4.58 -11.57 0.00
C LEU A 197 -5.14 -12.63 -0.97
N ILE A 198 -4.78 -12.56 -2.26
CA ILE A 198 -5.17 -13.56 -3.25
C ILE A 198 -4.59 -14.93 -2.87
N GLU A 199 -3.30 -14.99 -2.54
CA GLU A 199 -2.63 -16.25 -2.18
C GLU A 199 -3.26 -16.89 -0.94
N GLU A 200 -3.47 -16.13 0.14
CA GLU A 200 -4.11 -16.60 1.38
C GLU A 200 -5.53 -17.12 1.12
N SER A 201 -6.34 -16.34 0.40
CA SER A 201 -7.72 -16.68 0.09
C SER A 201 -7.80 -17.96 -0.76
N LEU A 202 -6.94 -18.10 -1.77
CA LEU A 202 -6.88 -19.30 -2.60
C LEU A 202 -6.39 -20.53 -1.83
N GLN A 203 -5.42 -20.37 -0.92
CA GLN A 203 -5.00 -21.46 -0.02
C GLN A 203 -6.14 -21.90 0.90
N ASN A 204 -6.90 -20.95 1.46
CA ASN A 204 -8.07 -21.23 2.30
C ASN A 204 -9.15 -21.99 1.52
N ILE A 205 -9.46 -21.55 0.29
CA ILE A 205 -10.39 -22.24 -0.61
C ILE A 205 -9.89 -23.67 -0.90
N CYS A 206 -8.62 -23.83 -1.30
CA CYS A 206 -8.00 -25.13 -1.55
C CYS A 206 -8.11 -26.08 -0.36
N ALA A 207 -7.76 -25.59 0.83
CA ALA A 207 -7.84 -26.37 2.06
C ALA A 207 -9.26 -26.82 2.35
N LYS A 208 -10.25 -25.95 2.10
CA LYS A 208 -11.66 -26.27 2.34
C LYS A 208 -12.23 -27.24 1.30
N ILE A 209 -11.96 -27.02 0.01
CA ILE A 209 -12.30 -27.95 -1.07
C ILE A 209 -11.71 -29.33 -0.79
N SER A 210 -10.45 -29.39 -0.37
CA SER A 210 -9.80 -30.67 -0.04
C SER A 210 -10.53 -31.42 1.08
N CYS A 211 -10.94 -30.73 2.15
CA CYS A 211 -11.72 -31.34 3.23
C CYS A 211 -13.06 -31.88 2.72
N LEU A 212 -13.76 -31.12 1.88
CA LEU A 212 -15.03 -31.52 1.26
C LEU A 212 -14.83 -32.75 0.35
N GLU A 213 -13.85 -32.74 -0.55
CA GLU A 213 -13.53 -33.86 -1.46
C GLU A 213 -13.17 -35.14 -0.69
N PHE A 214 -12.38 -35.05 0.39
CA PHE A 214 -12.05 -36.24 1.20
C PHE A 214 -13.26 -36.78 1.97
N SER A 215 -14.19 -35.90 2.37
CA SER A 215 -15.39 -36.28 3.10
C SER A 215 -16.46 -36.89 2.20
N VAL A 216 -16.53 -36.47 0.93
CA VAL A 216 -17.56 -36.90 -0.03
C VAL A 216 -17.51 -38.41 -0.29
N LYS A 217 -16.34 -39.05 -0.17
CA LYS A 217 -16.23 -40.52 -0.29
C LYS A 217 -17.04 -41.31 0.74
N ASN A 218 -17.42 -40.71 1.87
CA ASN A 218 -18.28 -41.38 2.85
C ASN A 218 -19.76 -41.40 2.43
N ILE A 219 -20.17 -40.53 1.51
CA ILE A 219 -21.56 -40.43 1.02
C ILE A 219 -21.68 -40.87 -0.45
N LEU A 220 -20.62 -40.72 -1.23
CA LEU A 220 -20.52 -41.12 -2.63
C LEU A 220 -19.14 -41.77 -2.88
N PRO A 221 -18.99 -43.10 -2.62
CA PRO A 221 -17.70 -43.79 -2.69
C PRO A 221 -17.01 -43.74 -4.06
N ASN A 222 -17.79 -43.62 -5.14
CA ASN A 222 -17.30 -43.58 -6.52
C ASN A 222 -16.99 -42.16 -7.02
N PHE A 223 -17.03 -41.14 -6.17
CA PHE A 223 -16.65 -39.78 -6.56
C PHE A 223 -15.17 -39.72 -6.96
N SER A 224 -14.90 -39.29 -8.20
CA SER A 224 -13.56 -39.30 -8.81
C SER A 224 -12.98 -37.92 -9.12
N GLU A 225 -13.74 -36.85 -8.92
CA GLU A 225 -13.32 -35.49 -9.27
C GLU A 225 -12.54 -34.83 -8.11
N PHE A 226 -11.24 -35.12 -8.04
CA PHE A 226 -10.33 -34.53 -7.05
C PHE A 226 -9.61 -33.31 -7.63
N LYS A 227 -10.25 -32.15 -7.55
CA LYS A 227 -9.76 -30.88 -8.11
C LYS A 227 -8.77 -30.18 -7.17
N SER A 228 -8.83 -30.43 -5.87
CA SER A 228 -7.97 -29.75 -4.88
C SER A 228 -6.48 -29.92 -5.19
N ARG A 229 -6.05 -31.08 -5.72
CA ARG A 229 -4.64 -31.32 -6.11
C ARG A 229 -4.19 -30.43 -7.27
N TYR A 230 -5.06 -30.28 -8.26
CA TYR A 230 -4.80 -29.42 -9.40
C TYR A 230 -4.74 -27.94 -8.98
N LEU A 231 -5.69 -27.49 -8.16
CA LEU A 231 -5.70 -26.12 -7.64
C LEU A 231 -4.45 -25.82 -6.79
N MET A 232 -4.03 -26.76 -5.93
CA MET A 232 -2.77 -26.63 -5.18
C MET A 232 -1.55 -26.56 -6.10
N SER A 233 -1.55 -27.24 -7.25
CA SER A 233 -0.44 -27.16 -8.22
C SER A 233 -0.38 -25.82 -8.96
N LEU A 234 -1.48 -25.04 -8.98
CA LEU A 234 -1.50 -23.69 -9.55
C LEU A 234 -0.92 -22.63 -8.61
N MET A 235 -0.91 -22.89 -7.29
CA MET A 235 -0.46 -21.91 -6.29
C MET A 235 0.97 -21.39 -6.51
N PRO A 236 1.98 -22.23 -6.82
CA PRO A 236 3.34 -21.74 -7.09
C PRO A 236 3.41 -20.81 -8.31
N HIS A 237 2.63 -21.10 -9.35
CA HIS A 237 2.56 -20.28 -10.56
C HIS A 237 1.94 -18.90 -10.27
N ILE A 238 0.84 -18.88 -9.49
CA ILE A 238 0.19 -17.65 -9.03
C ILE A 238 1.16 -16.79 -8.21
N HIS A 239 1.93 -17.42 -7.31
CA HIS A 239 2.94 -16.74 -6.51
C HIS A 239 4.07 -16.14 -7.36
N GLU A 240 4.60 -16.90 -8.32
CA GLU A 240 5.69 -16.46 -9.19
C GLU A 240 5.29 -15.27 -10.07
N ILE A 241 4.08 -15.33 -10.65
CA ILE A 241 3.52 -14.24 -11.44
C ILE A 241 3.39 -12.97 -10.60
N SER A 242 2.78 -13.10 -9.41
CA SER A 242 2.53 -11.96 -8.52
C SER A 242 3.84 -11.30 -8.08
N LYS A 243 4.84 -12.11 -7.72
CA LYS A 243 6.18 -11.65 -7.31
C LYS A 243 6.92 -10.91 -8.41
N THR A 244 6.76 -11.31 -9.67
CA THR A 244 7.46 -10.69 -10.80
C THR A 244 7.05 -9.24 -10.99
N VAL A 245 5.74 -8.96 -10.93
CA VAL A 245 5.18 -7.60 -11.05
C VAL A 245 5.62 -6.73 -9.86
N VAL A 246 5.47 -7.23 -8.64
CA VAL A 246 5.94 -6.56 -7.41
C VAL A 246 7.42 -6.16 -7.54
N SER A 247 8.26 -7.09 -8.00
CA SER A 247 9.70 -6.86 -8.13
C SER A 247 10.02 -5.75 -9.13
N ALA A 248 9.27 -5.69 -10.25
CA ALA A 248 9.41 -4.64 -11.24
C ALA A 248 9.03 -3.27 -10.68
N ILE A 249 7.91 -3.17 -9.96
CA ILE A 249 7.45 -1.92 -9.34
C ILE A 249 8.45 -1.45 -8.27
N ASN A 250 8.93 -2.36 -7.42
CA ASN A 250 9.93 -2.06 -6.40
C ASN A 250 11.25 -1.55 -7.00
N LEU A 251 11.71 -2.14 -8.10
CA LEU A 251 12.91 -1.69 -8.81
C LEU A 251 12.75 -0.27 -9.36
N SER A 252 11.58 0.03 -9.96
CA SER A 252 11.26 1.39 -10.41
C SER A 252 11.25 2.37 -9.24
N SER A 253 10.62 2.03 -8.11
CA SER A 253 10.57 2.88 -6.91
C SER A 253 11.97 3.27 -6.40
N GLY A 254 12.91 2.31 -6.33
CA GLY A 254 14.30 2.60 -5.95
C GLY A 254 15.02 3.55 -6.92
N THR A 255 14.67 3.50 -8.20
CA THR A 255 15.22 4.42 -9.22
C THR A 255 14.67 5.84 -9.03
N PHE A 256 13.38 5.99 -8.74
CA PHE A 256 12.78 7.29 -8.41
C PHE A 256 13.34 7.91 -7.13
N GLU A 257 13.62 7.09 -6.12
CA GLU A 257 14.33 7.52 -4.91
C GLU A 257 15.68 8.16 -5.28
N SER A 258 16.51 7.51 -6.11
CA SER A 258 17.80 8.05 -6.57
C SER A 258 17.66 9.38 -7.32
N VAL A 259 16.61 9.53 -8.14
CA VAL A 259 16.33 10.76 -8.87
C VAL A 259 15.97 11.92 -7.93
N VAL A 260 15.11 11.68 -6.94
CA VAL A 260 14.79 12.68 -5.90
C VAL A 260 16.06 13.12 -5.18
N GLN A 261 16.87 12.15 -4.76
CA GLN A 261 18.12 12.42 -4.04
C GLN A 261 19.10 13.25 -4.86
N THR A 262 19.17 13.02 -6.17
CA THR A 262 20.01 13.83 -7.06
C THR A 262 19.51 15.27 -7.15
N PHE A 263 18.19 15.51 -7.18
CA PHE A 263 17.64 16.87 -7.07
C PHE A 263 18.05 17.56 -5.76
N GLU A 264 17.95 16.85 -4.64
CA GLU A 264 18.33 17.37 -3.32
C GLU A 264 19.81 17.77 -3.28
N ALA A 265 20.69 16.92 -3.83
CA ALA A 265 22.12 17.21 -3.95
C ALA A 265 22.39 18.42 -4.86
N LEU A 266 21.72 18.51 -6.02
CA LEU A 266 21.86 19.64 -6.95
C LEU A 266 21.41 20.96 -6.32
N PHE A 267 20.32 20.96 -5.56
CA PHE A 267 19.81 22.15 -4.89
C PHE A 267 20.73 22.69 -3.80
N MET A 268 21.54 21.82 -3.20
CA MET A 268 22.54 22.17 -2.19
C MET A 268 23.93 22.47 -2.79
N ARG A 269 24.08 22.36 -4.12
CA ARG A 269 25.33 22.62 -4.84
C ARG A 269 25.35 24.05 -5.37
N ASP A 270 26.39 24.81 -5.03
CA ASP A 270 26.60 26.20 -5.46
C ASP A 270 26.75 26.35 -6.99
N THR A 271 27.38 25.37 -7.62
CA THR A 271 27.68 25.31 -9.06
C THR A 271 26.54 24.75 -9.91
N ALA A 272 25.40 24.38 -9.33
CA ALA A 272 24.27 23.87 -10.11
C ALA A 272 23.71 24.94 -11.07
N SER A 273 23.66 24.58 -12.34
CA SER A 273 23.19 25.42 -13.44
C SER A 273 21.79 25.01 -13.91
N SER A 274 21.17 25.84 -14.76
CA SER A 274 19.90 25.46 -15.41
C SER A 274 19.99 24.13 -16.15
N HIS A 275 21.13 23.85 -16.80
CA HIS A 275 21.31 22.62 -17.58
C HIS A 275 21.24 21.39 -16.68
N ASP A 276 21.89 21.41 -15.52
CA ASP A 276 21.85 20.30 -14.55
C ASP A 276 20.41 19.98 -14.11
N ILE A 277 19.59 21.02 -13.86
CA ILE A 277 18.21 20.85 -13.40
C ILE A 277 17.32 20.31 -14.51
N PHE A 278 17.44 20.82 -15.73
CA PHE A 278 16.67 20.32 -16.88
C PHE A 278 17.09 18.89 -17.24
N ASP A 279 18.38 18.59 -17.27
CA ASP A 279 18.90 17.25 -17.59
C ASP A 279 18.46 16.23 -16.53
N GLN A 280 18.48 16.61 -15.25
CA GLN A 280 17.98 15.72 -14.20
C GLN A 280 16.47 15.46 -14.34
N PHE A 281 15.70 16.46 -14.77
CA PHE A 281 14.29 16.25 -15.05
C PHE A 281 14.05 15.44 -16.33
N GLU A 282 14.89 15.58 -17.36
CA GLU A 282 14.86 14.71 -18.55
C GLU A 282 15.17 13.25 -18.19
N ASN A 283 16.14 13.01 -17.30
CA ASN A 283 16.40 11.68 -16.76
C ASN A 283 15.16 11.12 -16.06
N PHE A 284 14.52 11.90 -15.19
CA PHE A 284 13.26 11.52 -14.54
C PHE A 284 12.15 11.17 -15.55
N MET A 285 11.98 11.97 -16.61
CA MET A 285 11.00 11.71 -17.67
C MET A 285 11.28 10.37 -18.36
N ASN A 286 12.53 10.12 -18.75
CA ASN A 286 12.92 8.89 -19.44
C ASN A 286 12.73 7.65 -18.55
N PHE A 287 13.00 7.76 -17.25
CA PHE A 287 12.71 6.67 -16.30
C PHE A 287 11.22 6.41 -16.15
N THR A 288 10.40 7.46 -16.12
CA THR A 288 8.94 7.29 -16.00
C THR A 288 8.33 6.58 -17.19
N GLU A 289 8.91 6.70 -18.38
CA GLU A 289 8.47 5.92 -19.54
C GLU A 289 8.74 4.42 -19.42
N GLN A 290 9.67 4.00 -18.57
CA GLN A 290 9.89 2.59 -18.26
C GLN A 290 8.72 1.97 -17.48
N LEU A 291 7.78 2.78 -17.00
CA LEU A 291 6.53 2.29 -16.42
C LEU A 291 5.59 1.69 -17.47
N ASP A 292 5.69 2.08 -18.74
CA ASP A 292 4.80 1.60 -19.83
C ASP A 292 4.82 0.07 -20.00
N PRO A 293 5.99 -0.60 -20.12
CA PRO A 293 6.03 -2.07 -20.16
C PRO A 293 5.53 -2.72 -18.86
N ILE A 294 5.67 -2.06 -17.71
CA ILE A 294 5.17 -2.57 -16.43
C ILE A 294 3.64 -2.48 -16.37
N ALA A 295 3.06 -1.37 -16.83
CA ALA A 295 1.61 -1.19 -16.93
C ALA A 295 0.96 -2.25 -17.84
N LYS A 296 1.61 -2.58 -18.96
CA LYS A 296 1.16 -3.68 -19.82
C LYS A 296 1.27 -5.04 -19.13
N SER A 297 2.38 -5.29 -18.44
CA SER A 297 2.57 -6.53 -17.67
C SER A 297 1.50 -6.69 -16.57
N LEU A 298 1.12 -5.61 -15.88
CA LEU A 298 0.05 -5.60 -14.89
C LEU A 298 -1.29 -6.07 -15.46
N GLU A 299 -1.63 -5.63 -16.68
CA GLU A 299 -2.84 -6.08 -17.40
C GLU A 299 -2.77 -7.58 -17.72
N ASP A 300 -1.68 -8.03 -18.36
CA ASP A 300 -1.47 -9.42 -18.76
C ASP A 300 -1.54 -10.36 -17.54
N VAL A 301 -0.86 -9.98 -16.45
CA VAL A 301 -0.88 -10.71 -15.17
C VAL A 301 -2.28 -10.71 -14.54
N GLY A 302 -2.96 -9.57 -14.51
CA GLY A 302 -4.31 -9.48 -13.94
C GLY A 302 -5.30 -10.41 -14.65
N VAL A 303 -5.21 -10.50 -15.98
CA VAL A 303 -6.04 -11.41 -16.80
C VAL A 303 -5.69 -12.88 -16.54
N GLU A 304 -4.40 -13.21 -16.48
CA GLU A 304 -3.94 -14.58 -16.22
C GLU A 304 -4.36 -15.04 -14.82
N LEU A 305 -4.12 -14.22 -13.79
CA LEU A 305 -4.56 -14.50 -12.42
C LEU A 305 -6.07 -14.62 -12.31
N GLY A 306 -6.83 -13.73 -12.96
CA GLY A 306 -8.29 -13.82 -13.02
C GLY A 306 -8.77 -15.15 -13.61
N THR A 307 -8.14 -15.61 -14.68
CA THR A 307 -8.42 -16.90 -15.30
C THR A 307 -8.16 -18.06 -14.33
N HIS A 308 -7.09 -18.00 -13.54
CA HIS A 308 -6.77 -19.02 -12.55
C HIS A 308 -7.68 -18.99 -11.34
N VAL A 309 -7.98 -17.81 -10.79
CA VAL A 309 -8.89 -17.62 -9.64
C VAL A 309 -10.27 -18.21 -9.94
N LEU A 310 -10.82 -17.96 -11.13
CA LEU A 310 -12.14 -18.51 -11.52
C LEU A 310 -12.17 -20.04 -11.53
N ARG A 311 -11.03 -20.73 -11.73
CA ARG A 311 -10.96 -22.20 -11.66
C ARG A 311 -11.23 -22.72 -10.26
N PHE A 312 -11.00 -21.95 -9.21
CA PHE A 312 -11.28 -22.32 -7.82
C PHE A 312 -12.78 -22.32 -7.50
N GLY A 313 -13.59 -21.54 -8.23
CA GLY A 313 -15.04 -21.49 -8.07
C GLY A 313 -15.82 -22.61 -8.75
N ASP A 314 -15.19 -23.33 -9.69
CA ASP A 314 -15.83 -24.43 -10.41
C ASP A 314 -15.83 -25.72 -9.56
N ILE A 315 -16.70 -25.75 -8.56
CA ILE A 315 -16.92 -26.86 -7.61
C ILE A 315 -18.36 -27.38 -7.63
N GLY A 316 -19.09 -27.13 -8.73
CA GLY A 316 -20.51 -27.45 -8.87
C GLY A 316 -20.83 -28.92 -8.64
N ASN A 317 -20.02 -29.84 -9.17
CA ASN A 317 -20.21 -31.28 -9.01
C ASN A 317 -20.03 -31.74 -7.56
N LEU A 318 -19.08 -31.13 -6.83
CA LEU A 318 -18.86 -31.39 -5.40
C LEU A 318 -20.05 -30.89 -4.58
N HIS A 319 -20.56 -29.69 -4.86
CA HIS A 319 -21.76 -29.15 -4.23
C HIS A 319 -23.00 -30.03 -4.52
N GLN A 320 -23.16 -30.47 -5.77
CA GLN A 320 -24.24 -31.36 -6.17
C GLN A 320 -24.21 -32.69 -5.41
N ALA A 321 -23.03 -33.28 -5.21
CA ALA A 321 -22.87 -34.53 -4.46
C ALA A 321 -23.41 -34.44 -3.03
N PHE A 322 -23.19 -33.31 -2.33
CA PHE A 322 -23.75 -33.10 -0.99
C PHE A 322 -25.25 -32.76 -0.99
N THR A 323 -25.71 -31.95 -1.95
CA THR A 323 -27.12 -31.52 -2.01
C THR A 323 -28.10 -32.63 -2.38
N THR A 324 -27.66 -33.59 -3.21
CA THR A 324 -28.50 -34.69 -3.72
C THR A 324 -28.51 -35.91 -2.82
N PHE A 325 -27.60 -35.99 -1.85
CA PHE A 325 -27.50 -37.11 -0.94
C PHE A 325 -28.55 -37.01 0.18
N ASN A 326 -29.44 -38.01 0.26
CA ASN A 326 -30.37 -38.15 1.37
C ASN A 326 -29.72 -38.94 2.52
N GLY A 327 -29.22 -38.22 3.53
CA GLY A 327 -28.50 -38.79 4.66
C GLY A 327 -29.34 -39.10 5.91
N ASN A 328 -30.67 -39.10 5.82
CA ASN A 328 -31.54 -39.29 7.00
C ASN A 328 -31.34 -40.65 7.69
N ASP A 329 -30.89 -41.67 6.93
CA ASP A 329 -30.65 -43.03 7.44
C ASP A 329 -29.17 -43.27 7.81
N LEU A 330 -28.31 -42.24 7.79
CA LEU A 330 -26.91 -42.39 8.16
C LEU A 330 -26.76 -42.72 9.65
N GLY A 331 -26.11 -43.84 9.95
CA GLY A 331 -25.71 -44.17 11.31
C GLY A 331 -24.70 -43.17 11.89
N GLU A 332 -24.81 -42.89 13.19
CA GLU A 332 -23.99 -41.91 13.92
C GLU A 332 -22.47 -42.11 13.70
N LYS A 333 -21.98 -43.36 13.61
CA LYS A 333 -20.57 -43.67 13.34
C LYS A 333 -20.07 -43.10 12.00
N ILE A 334 -20.93 -43.10 10.97
CA ILE A 334 -20.58 -42.54 9.65
C ILE A 334 -20.57 -41.01 9.71
N ILE A 335 -21.54 -40.42 10.42
CA ILE A 335 -21.61 -38.96 10.65
C ILE A 335 -20.36 -38.48 11.40
N ILE A 336 -19.95 -39.17 12.47
CA ILE A 336 -18.71 -38.86 13.21
C ILE A 336 -17.48 -38.95 12.31
N SER A 337 -17.37 -40.01 11.50
CA SER A 337 -16.27 -40.18 10.54
C SER A 337 -16.21 -39.05 9.50
N LEU A 338 -17.37 -38.65 8.97
CA LEU A 338 -17.50 -37.56 8.00
C LEU A 338 -17.09 -36.22 8.62
N ARG A 339 -17.60 -35.88 9.81
CA ARG A 339 -17.23 -34.66 10.55
C ARG A 339 -15.75 -34.61 10.91
N ARG A 340 -15.13 -35.74 11.25
CA ARG A 340 -13.68 -35.82 11.48
C ARG A 340 -12.87 -35.42 10.25
N LYS A 341 -13.29 -35.85 9.05
CA LYS A 341 -12.61 -35.48 7.79
C LYS A 341 -12.88 -34.02 7.40
N LEU A 342 -14.06 -33.49 7.73
CA LEU A 342 -14.40 -32.08 7.57
C LEU A 342 -13.75 -31.16 8.61
N LYS A 343 -13.18 -31.74 9.68
CA LYS A 343 -12.59 -31.04 10.84
C LYS A 343 -13.62 -30.21 11.60
N TYR A 344 -14.84 -30.73 11.74
CA TYR A 344 -15.87 -30.13 12.58
C TYR A 344 -15.85 -30.72 13.98
N ASP A 345 -16.40 -29.98 14.94
CA ASP A 345 -16.56 -30.43 16.32
C ASP A 345 -17.46 -31.67 16.41
N GLN A 346 -17.19 -32.51 17.41
CA GLN A 346 -17.88 -33.77 17.65
C GLN A 346 -18.67 -33.69 18.95
N TYR A 347 -19.96 -34.06 18.91
CA TYR A 347 -20.85 -34.08 20.07
C TYR A 347 -21.93 -35.18 19.93
N ILE A 348 -22.66 -35.47 21.00
CA ILE A 348 -23.66 -36.56 21.06
C ILE A 348 -24.95 -36.16 20.31
N ASN A 349 -25.64 -37.11 19.67
CA ASN A 349 -26.89 -36.91 18.91
C ASN A 349 -26.75 -36.08 17.62
N LEU A 350 -25.59 -36.14 16.97
CA LEU A 350 -25.35 -35.47 15.69
C LEU A 350 -26.24 -36.03 14.57
N THR A 351 -26.95 -35.14 13.88
CA THR A 351 -27.75 -35.52 12.71
C THR A 351 -27.05 -35.17 11.40
N TRP A 352 -27.48 -35.81 10.31
CA TRP A 352 -27.06 -35.41 8.95
C TRP A 352 -27.46 -33.97 8.66
N PHE A 353 -28.64 -33.54 9.12
CA PHE A 353 -29.14 -32.19 8.90
C PHE A 353 -28.17 -31.12 9.47
N ASP A 354 -27.72 -31.29 10.72
CA ASP A 354 -26.80 -30.34 11.37
C ASP A 354 -25.46 -30.28 10.62
N THR A 355 -24.94 -31.45 10.24
CA THR A 355 -23.68 -31.56 9.50
C THR A 355 -23.78 -30.95 8.10
N TYR A 356 -24.93 -31.12 7.43
CA TYR A 356 -25.18 -30.53 6.13
C TYR A 356 -25.31 -29.00 6.18
N GLN A 357 -25.85 -28.43 7.26
CA GLN A 357 -25.87 -26.97 7.43
C GLN A 357 -24.46 -26.39 7.55
N GLU A 358 -23.55 -27.06 8.28
CA GLU A 358 -22.13 -26.66 8.35
C GLU A 358 -21.43 -26.78 6.99
N ILE A 359 -21.68 -27.86 6.25
CA ILE A 359 -21.18 -28.03 4.86
C ILE A 359 -21.69 -26.90 3.96
N LYS A 360 -22.96 -26.51 4.08
CA LYS A 360 -23.53 -25.38 3.33
C LYS A 360 -22.86 -24.05 3.71
N SER A 361 -22.50 -23.88 4.98
CA SER A 361 -21.71 -22.73 5.43
C SER A 361 -20.31 -22.74 4.82
N ASP A 362 -19.68 -23.90 4.67
CA ASP A 362 -18.38 -24.04 4.02
C ASP A 362 -18.41 -23.67 2.52
N PHE A 363 -19.47 -24.04 1.79
CA PHE A 363 -19.65 -23.59 0.40
C PHE A 363 -19.82 -22.07 0.31
N LYS A 364 -20.64 -21.48 1.20
CA LYS A 364 -20.76 -20.01 1.28
C LYS A 364 -19.45 -19.32 1.64
N TYR A 365 -18.64 -19.95 2.50
CA TYR A 365 -17.31 -19.46 2.83
C TYR A 365 -16.40 -19.45 1.60
N ILE A 366 -16.39 -20.54 0.81
CA ILE A 366 -15.63 -20.60 -0.45
C ILE A 366 -16.07 -19.48 -1.41
N ASP A 367 -17.37 -19.29 -1.60
CA ASP A 367 -17.90 -18.22 -2.46
C ASP A 367 -17.48 -16.82 -1.96
N SER A 368 -17.48 -16.63 -0.64
CA SER A 368 -17.03 -15.37 -0.02
C SER A 368 -15.54 -15.12 -0.23
N GLU A 369 -14.69 -16.12 -0.04
CA GLU A 369 -13.23 -16.01 -0.27
C GLU A 369 -12.93 -15.79 -1.77
N LEU A 370 -13.66 -16.46 -2.66
CA LEU A 370 -13.52 -16.27 -4.09
C LEU A 370 -13.92 -14.84 -4.50
N SER A 371 -15.00 -14.33 -3.92
CA SER A 371 -15.44 -12.95 -4.14
C SER A 371 -14.37 -11.95 -3.68
N LYS A 372 -13.71 -12.21 -2.54
CA LYS A 372 -12.56 -11.40 -2.08
C LYS A 372 -11.42 -11.42 -3.10
N CYS A 373 -11.05 -12.59 -3.64
CA CYS A 373 -10.02 -12.66 -4.71
C CYS A 373 -10.41 -11.84 -5.94
N ILE A 374 -11.66 -11.95 -6.39
CA ILE A 374 -12.16 -11.22 -7.57
C ILE A 374 -12.09 -9.70 -7.36
N VAL A 375 -12.46 -9.22 -6.17
CA VAL A 375 -12.32 -7.81 -5.81
C VAL A 375 -10.85 -7.40 -5.77
N ALA A 376 -9.99 -8.21 -5.14
CA ALA A 376 -8.56 -7.93 -5.04
C ALA A 376 -7.86 -7.81 -6.40
N LEU A 377 -8.27 -8.61 -7.40
CA LEU A 377 -7.74 -8.50 -8.76
C LEU A 377 -7.93 -7.11 -9.40
N GLN A 378 -8.92 -6.34 -8.95
CA GLN A 378 -9.09 -4.95 -9.40
C GLN A 378 -7.90 -4.06 -9.00
N GLY A 379 -7.12 -4.44 -7.97
CA GLY A 379 -5.90 -3.76 -7.57
C GLY A 379 -4.86 -3.66 -8.69
N PHE A 380 -4.73 -4.69 -9.54
CA PHE A 380 -3.83 -4.67 -10.69
C PHE A 380 -4.22 -3.58 -11.70
N ASP A 381 -5.52 -3.47 -11.98
CA ASP A 381 -6.04 -2.47 -12.91
C ASP A 381 -5.90 -1.05 -12.35
N LEU A 382 -6.13 -0.87 -11.05
CA LEU A 382 -5.91 0.41 -10.38
C LEU A 382 -4.44 0.84 -10.49
N VAL A 383 -3.49 -0.03 -10.18
CA VAL A 383 -2.06 0.29 -10.30
C VAL A 383 -1.68 0.62 -11.75
N ARG A 384 -2.20 -0.14 -12.72
CA ARG A 384 -2.03 0.15 -14.16
C ARG A 384 -2.51 1.55 -14.52
N GLN A 385 -3.73 1.93 -14.11
CA GLN A 385 -4.29 3.26 -14.37
C GLN A 385 -3.39 4.37 -13.77
N VAL A 386 -2.92 4.19 -12.54
CA VAL A 386 -2.01 5.15 -11.89
C VAL A 386 -0.73 5.34 -12.73
N PHE A 387 -0.16 4.25 -13.26
CA PHE A 387 1.05 4.33 -14.10
C PHE A 387 0.76 5.07 -15.41
N GLU A 388 -0.38 4.78 -16.05
CA GLU A 388 -0.83 5.47 -17.26
C GLU A 388 -1.02 6.97 -17.03
N HIS A 389 -1.49 7.37 -15.84
CA HIS A 389 -1.59 8.78 -15.46
C HIS A 389 -0.21 9.44 -15.39
N ARG A 390 0.76 8.81 -14.72
CA ARG A 390 2.16 9.32 -14.65
C ARG A 390 2.75 9.47 -16.05
N ILE A 391 2.58 8.47 -16.92
CA ILE A 391 3.08 8.48 -18.30
C ILE A 391 2.43 9.61 -19.10
N ALA A 392 1.12 9.81 -18.98
CA ALA A 392 0.41 10.88 -19.67
C ALA A 392 0.91 12.28 -19.25
N GLU A 393 1.22 12.47 -17.97
CA GLU A 393 1.76 13.74 -17.48
C GLU A 393 3.19 14.00 -17.96
N ILE A 394 4.01 12.94 -18.07
CA ILE A 394 5.34 13.06 -18.65
C ILE A 394 5.32 13.41 -20.13
N LYS A 395 4.33 12.93 -20.89
CA LYS A 395 4.12 13.37 -22.28
C LYS A 395 3.90 14.89 -22.35
N ILE A 396 3.11 15.46 -21.45
CA ILE A 396 2.92 16.92 -21.36
C ILE A 396 4.24 17.63 -21.05
N PHE A 397 5.02 17.13 -20.08
CA PHE A 397 6.34 17.70 -19.81
C PHE A 397 7.24 17.67 -21.05
N ARG A 398 7.34 16.54 -21.73
CA ARG A 398 8.20 16.38 -22.91
C ARG A 398 7.84 17.35 -24.04
N GLU A 399 6.55 17.57 -24.27
CA GLU A 399 6.07 18.49 -25.30
C GLU A 399 6.34 19.97 -24.98
N ASN A 400 6.48 20.33 -23.70
CA ASN A 400 6.46 21.73 -23.25
C ASN A 400 7.75 22.19 -22.54
N LEU A 401 8.57 21.29 -21.99
CA LEU A 401 9.74 21.64 -21.17
C LEU A 401 10.79 22.42 -21.96
N ASN A 402 11.03 22.03 -23.22
CA ASN A 402 11.94 22.76 -24.12
C ASN A 402 11.43 24.18 -24.44
N LEU A 403 10.11 24.38 -24.52
CA LEU A 403 9.53 25.70 -24.70
C LEU A 403 9.75 26.57 -23.45
N VAL A 404 9.65 25.99 -22.26
CA VAL A 404 9.98 26.67 -20.99
C VAL A 404 11.46 27.02 -20.92
N LYS A 405 12.36 26.06 -21.22
CA LYS A 405 13.81 26.26 -21.28
C LYS A 405 14.21 27.40 -22.20
N ASN A 406 13.55 27.52 -23.36
CA ASN A 406 13.78 28.55 -24.36
C ASN A 406 12.94 29.83 -24.14
N LYS A 407 12.24 29.97 -23.01
CA LYS A 407 11.37 31.11 -22.66
C LYS A 407 10.24 31.39 -23.66
N GLN A 408 9.84 30.39 -24.43
CA GLN A 408 8.71 30.44 -25.37
C GLN A 408 7.38 30.13 -24.68
N LEU A 409 7.42 29.51 -23.50
CA LEU A 409 6.26 29.24 -22.65
C LEU A 409 6.59 29.62 -21.20
N PRO A 410 5.75 30.42 -20.51
CA PRO A 410 5.87 30.62 -19.07
C PRO A 410 5.72 29.29 -18.32
N TRP A 411 6.58 29.02 -17.33
CA TRP A 411 6.57 27.75 -16.61
C TRP A 411 5.26 27.55 -15.81
N GLU A 412 4.60 28.63 -15.40
CA GLU A 412 3.32 28.60 -14.71
C GLU A 412 2.22 27.96 -15.56
N LYS A 413 2.26 28.15 -16.89
CA LYS A 413 1.34 27.47 -17.82
C LYS A 413 1.61 25.98 -17.91
N LEU A 414 2.88 25.57 -17.85
CA LEU A 414 3.23 24.15 -17.76
C LEU A 414 2.73 23.56 -16.44
N LYS A 415 2.95 24.25 -15.32
CA LYS A 415 2.40 23.87 -14.01
C LYS A 415 0.89 23.68 -14.08
N GLU A 416 0.15 24.65 -14.62
CA GLU A 416 -1.32 24.56 -14.74
C GLU A 416 -1.77 23.34 -15.55
N LYS A 417 -1.14 23.07 -16.70
CA LYS A 417 -1.44 21.89 -17.53
C LYS A 417 -1.24 20.59 -16.75
N ILE A 418 -0.11 20.45 -16.07
CA ILE A 418 0.23 19.25 -15.29
C ILE A 418 -0.72 19.10 -14.11
N THR A 419 -0.96 20.15 -13.32
CA THR A 419 -1.87 20.06 -12.17
C THR A 419 -3.31 19.76 -12.59
N SER A 420 -3.77 20.30 -13.72
CA SER A 420 -5.11 19.99 -14.25
C SER A 420 -5.19 18.52 -14.68
N GLN A 421 -4.15 18.03 -15.38
CA GLN A 421 -4.06 16.64 -15.79
C GLN A 421 -4.09 15.67 -14.61
N ILE A 422 -3.38 16.00 -13.52
CA ILE A 422 -3.41 15.20 -12.29
C ILE A 422 -4.83 15.17 -11.73
N VAL A 423 -5.42 16.35 -11.47
CA VAL A 423 -6.75 16.48 -10.83
C VAL A 423 -7.84 15.75 -11.62
N ASP A 424 -7.82 15.83 -12.94
CA ASP A 424 -8.83 15.20 -13.81
C ASP A 424 -8.74 13.66 -13.82
N ARG A 425 -7.64 13.09 -13.31
CA ARG A 425 -7.34 11.65 -13.39
C ARG A 425 -7.08 10.96 -12.04
N LEU A 426 -7.24 11.65 -10.91
CA LEU A 426 -7.10 11.02 -9.59
C LEU A 426 -8.15 9.91 -9.39
N VAL A 427 -7.72 8.65 -9.31
CA VAL A 427 -8.63 7.50 -9.19
C VAL A 427 -8.65 6.92 -7.77
N THR A 428 -7.52 6.95 -7.07
CA THR A 428 -7.40 6.39 -5.71
C THR A 428 -7.44 7.47 -4.61
N ASP A 429 -7.87 7.11 -3.41
CA ASP A 429 -7.82 8.02 -2.26
C ASP A 429 -6.37 8.34 -1.88
N GLN A 430 -5.45 7.40 -2.09
CA GLN A 430 -4.02 7.57 -1.89
C GLN A 430 -3.43 8.65 -2.80
N GLU A 431 -3.79 8.67 -4.09
CA GLU A 431 -3.39 9.73 -5.00
C GLU A 431 -4.00 11.08 -4.58
N LYS A 432 -5.25 11.11 -4.15
CA LYS A 432 -5.92 12.35 -3.69
C LYS A 432 -5.24 12.93 -2.45
N TYR A 433 -4.91 12.10 -1.47
CA TYR A 433 -4.17 12.52 -0.28
C TYR A 433 -2.75 12.97 -0.64
N SER A 434 -2.05 12.22 -1.48
CA SER A 434 -0.71 12.58 -1.97
C SER A 434 -0.75 13.91 -2.73
N PHE A 435 -1.71 14.11 -3.62
CA PHE A 435 -1.87 15.35 -4.37
C PHE A 435 -2.13 16.54 -3.46
N SER A 436 -3.06 16.40 -2.50
CA SER A 436 -3.36 17.43 -1.51
C SER A 436 -2.15 17.74 -0.62
N PHE A 437 -1.31 16.73 -0.37
CA PHE A 437 -0.07 16.88 0.35
C PHE A 437 0.94 17.73 -0.46
N PHE A 438 1.29 17.33 -1.69
CA PHE A 438 2.35 18.02 -2.45
C PHE A 438 1.89 19.32 -3.14
N PHE A 439 0.60 19.47 -3.42
CA PHE A 439 0.05 20.61 -4.16
C PHE A 439 -1.17 21.25 -3.45
N PRO A 440 -1.02 21.73 -2.21
CA PRO A 440 -2.13 22.22 -1.38
C PRO A 440 -2.88 23.42 -1.97
N ASP A 441 -2.16 24.33 -2.65
CA ASP A 441 -2.73 25.54 -3.25
C ASP A 441 -3.30 25.32 -4.65
N SER A 442 -3.13 24.12 -5.21
CA SER A 442 -3.54 23.78 -6.57
C SER A 442 -4.99 23.31 -6.68
N THR A 443 -5.80 23.52 -5.64
CA THR A 443 -7.27 23.41 -5.71
C THR A 443 -7.81 24.51 -6.62
N LEU A 444 -7.56 24.34 -7.92
CA LEU A 444 -8.01 25.12 -9.06
C LEU A 444 -9.51 25.34 -8.95
N SER A 445 -9.89 26.47 -8.36
CA SER A 445 -11.27 26.94 -8.20
C SER A 445 -12.25 25.87 -7.67
N LYS A 446 -12.65 26.01 -6.40
CA LYS A 446 -13.82 25.34 -5.77
C LYS A 446 -15.14 25.40 -6.56
N LYS A 447 -15.17 26.02 -7.75
CA LYS A 447 -16.33 26.14 -8.63
C LYS A 447 -16.37 25.13 -9.79
N LYS A 448 -15.32 24.32 -10.01
CA LYS A 448 -15.33 23.30 -11.08
C LYS A 448 -14.79 21.92 -10.68
N SER A 449 -14.05 21.80 -9.58
CA SER A 449 -13.56 20.49 -9.15
C SER A 449 -14.59 19.79 -8.25
N ASN A 450 -15.14 18.68 -8.74
CA ASN A 450 -15.84 17.68 -7.93
C ASN A 450 -14.82 16.88 -7.09
N ILE A 451 -13.86 17.54 -6.44
CA ILE A 451 -13.15 16.92 -5.32
C ILE A 451 -14.14 16.97 -4.17
N ASN A 452 -15.08 16.04 -4.22
CA ASN A 452 -15.86 15.68 -3.06
C ASN A 452 -14.84 15.33 -1.97
N ASN A 453 -14.81 16.13 -0.91
CA ASN A 453 -14.48 15.65 0.44
C ASN A 453 -15.55 14.64 0.91
N GLY A 454 -16.00 13.78 -0.01
CA GLY A 454 -16.95 12.72 0.20
C GLY A 454 -16.21 11.60 0.88
N SER A 455 -16.91 10.98 1.80
CA SER A 455 -16.53 9.78 2.52
C SER A 455 -15.64 8.86 1.69
N PRO A 456 -14.60 8.26 2.29
CA PRO A 456 -13.68 7.36 1.61
C PRO A 456 -14.48 6.35 0.78
N LEU A 457 -14.09 6.19 -0.48
CA LEU A 457 -14.61 5.10 -1.30
C LEU A 457 -13.92 3.84 -0.80
N PHE A 458 -14.59 3.16 0.13
CA PHE A 458 -14.27 1.80 0.53
C PHE A 458 -14.41 0.90 -0.70
N PHE A 459 -13.35 0.16 -1.04
CA PHE A 459 -13.44 -1.03 -1.87
C PHE A 459 -13.24 -2.25 -0.99
#